data_AF-A0A6J4BTG4-F1
#
_entry.id   AF-A0A6J4BTG4-F1
#
_cell.length_a   1.000
_cell.length_b   1.000
_cell.length_c   1.000
_cell.angle_alpha   90.00
_cell.angle_beta   90.00
_cell.angle_gamma   90.00
#
_symmetry.space_group_name_H-M   'P 1'
#
loop_
_entity.id
_entity.type
_entity.pdbx_description
1 polymer ?
#
loop_
_entity_poly.entity_id
_entity_poly.type
_entity_poly.pdbx_seq_one_letter_code
_entity_poly.pdbx_strand_id
1 'polypeptide(L)'
;MKLLLYTALLAATATSPAAAQLKLPRLFSDHTVLQRDRPLHVWGWARADTNVAVSLHGQRVIAVADRLGRWEAWLKPEAAGGPYVLVVDGGAAEGKVQVQDVMLGDVWFASGQSNMEFPLKGFDGAPLKNAAAEIAAATDPHVRLLRIEHKSSSIPLRDIDATWTTTTPATATDFSAVGYFFAREIAAREHVTVGVIDSTWGGTPADSWVSTDAFATDATLAPAIDARARFQQDQTDADLATVAEAREDAAILASGGKPPTHPWHPPRMRTGRHHCTMQWSRPSRATASRALSGTRARRTATSRARHITPTSSGD
;
A
#
# COMPACT_ATOMS: atom_id res chain seq x y z
N MET A 1 70.40 21.19 -27.73
CA MET A 1 69.95 21.60 -26.39
C MET A 1 68.80 20.69 -26.00
N LYS A 2 68.94 20.02 -24.85
CA LYS A 2 67.99 19.07 -24.23
C LYS A 2 66.62 19.71 -24.00
N LEU A 3 65.54 18.92 -24.06
CA LEU A 3 64.39 18.92 -23.12
C LEU A 3 63.33 17.95 -23.68
N LEU A 4 63.27 16.69 -23.22
CA LEU A 4 62.67 16.17 -21.97
C LEU A 4 61.30 15.54 -22.25
N LEU A 5 61.28 14.22 -22.08
CA LEU A 5 60.12 13.34 -22.07
C LEU A 5 59.09 13.79 -21.03
N TYR A 6 57.82 13.78 -21.41
CA TYR A 6 56.70 13.60 -20.47
C TYR A 6 55.73 12.59 -21.06
N THR A 7 56.09 11.30 -20.98
CA THR A 7 55.12 10.20 -21.02
C THR A 7 54.35 10.23 -19.70
N ALA A 8 53.23 10.96 -19.68
CA ALA A 8 52.24 10.86 -18.62
C ALA A 8 51.63 9.46 -18.66
N LEU A 9 52.02 8.62 -17.71
CA LEU A 9 51.44 7.31 -17.46
C LEU A 9 50.00 7.55 -16.97
N LEU A 10 49.05 7.58 -17.89
CA LEU A 10 47.62 7.60 -17.57
C LEU A 10 47.28 6.22 -16.97
N ALA A 11 47.40 6.11 -15.65
CA ALA A 11 46.89 4.98 -14.91
C ALA A 11 45.36 4.99 -15.08
N ALA A 12 44.87 4.20 -16.04
CA ALA A 12 43.47 3.89 -16.16
C ALA A 12 43.06 3.15 -14.88
N THR A 13 42.57 3.90 -13.90
CA THR A 13 41.79 3.35 -12.80
C THR A 13 40.60 2.68 -13.46
N ALA A 14 40.66 1.36 -13.63
CA ALA A 14 39.50 0.55 -13.95
C ALA A 14 38.53 0.75 -12.78
N THR A 15 37.63 1.72 -12.91
CA THR A 15 36.41 1.77 -12.13
C THR A 15 35.70 0.46 -12.43
N SER A 16 35.85 -0.52 -11.53
CA SER A 16 35.02 -1.71 -11.54
C SER A 16 33.58 -1.21 -11.66
N PRO A 17 32.84 -1.58 -12.71
CA PRO A 17 31.44 -1.21 -12.79
C PRO A 17 30.80 -1.70 -11.50
N ALA A 18 30.17 -0.78 -10.76
CA ALA A 18 29.42 -1.13 -9.57
C ALA A 18 28.57 -2.35 -9.91
N ALA A 19 28.75 -3.45 -9.19
CA ALA A 19 28.01 -4.68 -9.44
C ALA A 19 26.53 -4.34 -9.27
N ALA A 20 25.83 -4.11 -10.39
CA ALA A 20 24.38 -4.06 -10.40
C ALA A 20 23.94 -5.41 -9.82
N GLN A 21 23.24 -5.33 -8.70
CA GLN A 21 22.86 -6.48 -7.90
C GLN A 21 21.42 -6.81 -8.23
N LEU A 22 21.17 -8.09 -8.48
CA LEU A 22 19.83 -8.64 -8.58
C LEU A 22 18.99 -8.17 -7.39
N LYS A 23 17.87 -7.51 -7.68
CA LYS A 23 16.96 -6.96 -6.67
C LYS A 23 15.53 -7.38 -6.96
N LEU A 24 14.81 -7.73 -5.90
CA LEU A 24 13.36 -7.90 -5.91
C LEU A 24 12.65 -6.70 -5.26
N PRO A 25 11.42 -6.38 -5.70
CA PRO A 25 10.52 -5.53 -4.93
C PRO A 25 10.32 -6.09 -3.51
N ARG A 26 10.14 -5.22 -2.51
CA ARG A 26 9.94 -5.62 -1.10
C ARG A 26 8.66 -6.43 -0.87
N LEU A 27 7.75 -6.44 -1.84
CA LEU A 27 6.59 -7.33 -1.87
C LEU A 27 6.99 -8.82 -1.88
N PHE A 28 8.14 -9.14 -2.50
CA PHE A 28 8.77 -10.46 -2.40
C PHE A 28 9.73 -10.45 -1.21
N SER A 29 9.16 -10.56 -0.02
CA SER A 29 9.89 -10.72 1.24
C SER A 29 9.55 -12.05 1.88
N ASP A 30 10.32 -12.44 2.90
CA ASP A 30 9.98 -13.62 3.69
C ASP A 30 8.54 -13.52 4.22
N HIS A 31 7.88 -14.68 4.39
CA HIS A 31 6.48 -14.80 4.81
C HIS A 31 5.43 -14.34 3.79
N THR A 32 5.84 -14.03 2.54
CA THR A 32 4.92 -13.60 1.49
C THR A 32 3.89 -14.66 1.11
N VAL A 33 2.72 -14.19 0.67
CA VAL A 33 1.66 -15.03 0.11
C VAL A 33 1.50 -14.68 -1.36
N LEU A 34 1.64 -15.69 -2.22
CA LEU A 34 1.36 -15.57 -3.66
C LEU A 34 0.00 -16.21 -3.96
N GLN A 35 -0.75 -15.61 -4.89
CA GLN A 35 -2.08 -16.06 -5.23
C GLN A 35 -2.07 -17.46 -5.86
N ARG A 36 -2.71 -18.43 -5.21
CA ARG A 36 -2.93 -19.78 -5.75
C ARG A 36 -3.82 -19.77 -6.99
N ASP A 37 -3.76 -20.85 -7.76
CA ASP A 37 -4.62 -21.15 -8.91
C ASP A 37 -4.56 -20.08 -10.04
N ARG A 38 -3.51 -19.26 -10.04
CA ARG A 38 -3.21 -18.24 -11.05
C ARG A 38 -1.74 -18.30 -11.44
N PRO A 39 -1.37 -17.87 -12.67
CA PRO A 39 0.03 -17.76 -13.04
C PRO A 39 0.80 -16.88 -12.06
N LEU A 40 1.95 -17.38 -11.57
CA LEU A 40 2.73 -16.69 -10.55
C LEU A 40 3.68 -15.70 -11.22
N HIS A 41 3.38 -14.41 -11.08
CA HIS A 41 4.20 -13.33 -11.63
C HIS A 41 5.32 -12.96 -10.65
N VAL A 42 6.57 -13.12 -11.07
CA VAL A 42 7.75 -12.68 -10.32
C VAL A 42 8.54 -11.71 -11.19
N TRP A 43 8.90 -10.56 -10.63
CA TRP A 43 9.62 -9.53 -11.36
C TRP A 43 10.66 -8.85 -10.47
N GLY A 44 11.58 -8.14 -11.11
CA GLY A 44 12.60 -7.39 -10.38
C GLY A 44 13.52 -6.61 -11.30
N TRP A 45 14.70 -6.31 -10.76
CA TRP A 45 15.76 -5.60 -11.45
C TRP A 45 17.06 -6.39 -11.41
N ALA A 46 17.82 -6.31 -12.48
CA ALA A 46 19.18 -6.81 -12.65
C ALA A 46 19.89 -5.91 -13.66
N ARG A 47 21.15 -6.16 -13.99
CA ARG A 47 21.77 -5.51 -15.16
C ARG A 47 21.03 -5.91 -16.44
N ALA A 48 21.03 -5.01 -17.42
CA ALA A 48 20.49 -5.31 -18.74
C ALA A 48 21.11 -6.58 -19.34
N ASP A 49 20.31 -7.31 -20.11
CA ASP A 49 20.66 -8.56 -20.81
C ASP A 49 21.05 -9.72 -19.88
N THR A 50 20.88 -9.58 -18.57
CA THR A 50 21.10 -10.66 -17.60
C THR A 50 20.03 -11.75 -17.75
N ASN A 51 20.45 -13.01 -17.86
CA ASN A 51 19.59 -14.17 -17.67
C ASN A 51 19.30 -14.38 -16.18
N VAL A 52 18.04 -14.23 -15.78
CA VAL A 52 17.56 -14.42 -14.41
C VAL A 52 16.77 -15.73 -14.33
N ALA A 53 17.25 -16.67 -13.52
CA ALA A 53 16.54 -17.91 -13.24
C ALA A 53 15.65 -17.76 -12.02
N VAL A 54 14.36 -18.00 -12.18
CA VAL A 54 13.37 -18.00 -11.09
C VAL A 54 12.93 -19.43 -10.82
N SER A 55 13.00 -19.88 -9.57
CA SER A 55 12.61 -21.23 -9.17
C SER A 55 11.73 -21.20 -7.92
N LEU A 56 10.65 -21.98 -7.93
CA LEU A 56 9.71 -22.14 -6.82
C LEU A 56 9.08 -23.52 -6.92
N HIS A 57 9.08 -24.29 -5.83
CA HIS A 57 8.43 -25.61 -5.73
C HIS A 57 8.64 -26.54 -6.95
N GLY A 58 9.91 -26.72 -7.37
CA GLY A 58 10.27 -27.59 -8.49
C GLY A 58 10.04 -26.97 -9.88
N GLN A 59 9.34 -25.84 -9.99
CA GLN A 59 9.30 -25.05 -11.21
C GLN A 59 10.59 -24.25 -11.39
N ARG A 60 10.99 -24.04 -12.65
CA ARG A 60 12.10 -23.18 -13.02
C ARG A 60 11.84 -22.52 -14.37
N VAL A 61 11.99 -21.21 -14.42
CA VAL A 61 11.86 -20.40 -15.64
C VAL A 61 13.04 -19.42 -15.75
N ILE A 62 13.42 -19.07 -16.97
CA ILE A 62 14.46 -18.07 -17.24
C ILE A 62 13.79 -16.84 -17.85
N ALA A 63 14.12 -15.68 -17.33
CA ALA A 63 13.78 -14.37 -17.89
C ALA A 63 15.06 -13.63 -18.28
N VAL A 64 14.93 -12.65 -19.18
CA VAL A 64 16.04 -11.77 -19.56
C VAL A 64 15.70 -10.35 -19.14
N ALA A 65 16.61 -9.70 -18.44
CA ALA A 65 16.46 -8.30 -18.07
C ALA A 65 16.54 -7.41 -19.32
N ASP A 66 15.58 -6.51 -19.46
CA ASP A 66 15.51 -5.56 -20.56
C ASP A 66 16.63 -4.51 -20.48
N ARG A 67 16.69 -3.61 -21.47
CA ARG A 67 17.68 -2.51 -21.52
C ARG A 67 17.64 -1.57 -20.31
N LEU A 68 16.56 -1.56 -19.54
CA LEU A 68 16.39 -0.77 -18.31
C LEU A 68 16.67 -1.61 -17.06
N GLY A 69 17.10 -2.87 -17.23
CA GLY A 69 17.39 -3.82 -16.17
C GLY A 69 16.15 -4.49 -15.58
N ARG A 70 14.97 -4.32 -16.16
CA ARG A 70 13.72 -4.91 -15.64
C ARG A 70 13.53 -6.30 -16.21
N TRP A 71 13.14 -7.25 -15.39
CA TRP A 71 12.78 -8.59 -15.83
C TRP A 71 11.46 -9.02 -15.19
N GLU A 72 10.74 -9.89 -15.89
CA GLU A 72 9.54 -10.55 -15.39
C GLU A 72 9.54 -12.01 -15.81
N ALA A 73 8.99 -12.85 -14.96
CA ALA A 73 8.90 -14.29 -15.13
C ALA A 73 7.52 -14.77 -14.67
N TRP A 74 6.98 -15.73 -15.39
CA TRP A 74 5.67 -16.31 -15.10
C TRP A 74 5.84 -17.82 -14.85
N LEU A 75 5.58 -18.25 -13.61
CA LEU A 75 5.50 -19.67 -13.28
C LEU A 75 4.06 -20.17 -13.45
N LYS A 76 3.88 -21.48 -13.63
CA LYS A 76 2.57 -22.08 -13.81
C LYS A 76 1.73 -21.93 -12.53
N PRO A 77 0.39 -21.85 -12.66
CA PRO A 77 -0.51 -21.93 -11.52
C PRO A 77 -0.26 -23.17 -10.67
N GLU A 78 -0.38 -23.00 -9.36
CA GLU A 78 -0.28 -24.07 -8.37
C GLU A 78 -1.37 -23.92 -7.32
N ALA A 79 -1.79 -25.05 -6.74
CA ALA A 79 -2.74 -25.08 -5.64
C ALA A 79 -2.16 -24.47 -4.36
N ALA A 80 -3.01 -24.30 -3.34
CA ALA A 80 -2.56 -23.83 -2.02
C ALA A 80 -1.48 -24.74 -1.42
N GLY A 81 -0.47 -24.16 -0.79
CA GLY A 81 0.65 -24.91 -0.23
C GLY A 81 1.77 -24.04 0.34
N GLY A 82 2.87 -24.69 0.71
CA GLY A 82 4.03 -24.09 1.34
C GLY A 82 4.26 -24.60 2.77
N PRO A 83 5.27 -24.07 3.49
CA PRO A 83 6.19 -23.02 3.03
C PRO A 83 7.16 -23.51 1.95
N TYR A 84 7.37 -22.67 0.94
CA TYR A 84 8.35 -22.87 -0.12
C TYR A 84 9.47 -21.83 -0.04
N VAL A 85 10.50 -22.03 -0.86
CA VAL A 85 11.59 -21.08 -1.06
C VAL A 85 11.53 -20.58 -2.50
N LEU A 86 11.31 -19.28 -2.69
CA LEU A 86 11.49 -18.63 -3.98
C LEU A 86 12.97 -18.30 -4.14
N VAL A 87 13.56 -18.84 -5.19
CA VAL A 87 14.96 -18.60 -5.56
C VAL A 87 15.01 -17.79 -6.84
N VAL A 88 15.72 -16.66 -6.80
CA VAL A 88 16.03 -15.85 -7.98
C VAL A 88 17.54 -15.76 -8.11
N ASP A 89 18.07 -16.21 -9.25
CA ASP A 89 19.50 -16.38 -9.48
C ASP A 89 19.89 -15.70 -10.80
N GLY A 90 20.68 -14.63 -10.71
CA GLY A 90 21.22 -13.91 -11.87
C GLY A 90 22.61 -14.39 -12.30
N GLY A 91 23.07 -15.53 -11.75
CA GLY A 91 24.39 -16.08 -11.98
C GLY A 91 25.49 -15.35 -11.21
N ALA A 92 26.74 -15.73 -11.46
CA ALA A 92 27.90 -15.25 -10.69
C ALA A 92 28.08 -13.72 -10.72
N ALA A 93 27.64 -13.06 -11.79
CA ALA A 93 27.81 -11.62 -11.98
C ALA A 93 26.76 -10.76 -11.24
N GLU A 94 25.66 -11.35 -10.78
CA GLU A 94 24.51 -10.64 -10.18
C GLU A 94 24.19 -11.16 -8.78
N GLY A 95 24.55 -12.41 -8.51
CA GLY A 95 24.24 -13.11 -7.27
C GLY A 95 22.86 -13.76 -7.28
N LYS A 96 22.47 -14.21 -6.08
CA LYS A 96 21.26 -14.97 -5.83
C LYS A 96 20.50 -14.36 -4.66
N VAL A 97 19.20 -14.23 -4.81
CA VAL A 97 18.25 -13.80 -3.77
C VAL A 97 17.35 -14.99 -3.44
N GLN A 98 17.10 -15.20 -2.15
CA GLN A 98 16.18 -16.23 -1.66
C GLN A 98 15.13 -15.56 -0.79
N VAL A 99 13.88 -15.94 -1.00
CA VAL A 99 12.74 -15.52 -0.20
C VAL A 99 12.16 -16.77 0.46
N GLN A 100 12.14 -16.77 1.78
CA GLN A 100 11.78 -17.91 2.62
C GLN A 100 10.32 -17.84 3.05
N ASP A 101 9.75 -18.99 3.45
CA ASP A 101 8.37 -19.07 3.94
C ASP A 101 7.36 -18.46 2.96
N VAL A 102 7.52 -18.81 1.68
CA VAL A 102 6.60 -18.40 0.61
C VAL A 102 5.39 -19.33 0.64
N MET A 103 4.21 -18.76 0.87
CA MET A 103 2.96 -19.50 0.86
C MET A 103 2.23 -19.29 -0.47
N LEU A 104 1.62 -20.35 -1.00
CA LEU A 104 0.62 -20.23 -2.05
C LEU A 104 -0.75 -20.28 -1.38
N GLY A 105 -1.54 -19.21 -1.55
CA GLY A 105 -2.78 -19.01 -0.81
C GLY A 105 -3.65 -17.92 -1.42
N ASP A 106 -4.58 -17.39 -0.63
CA ASP A 106 -5.47 -16.32 -1.09
C ASP A 106 -4.94 -14.96 -0.65
N VAL A 107 -4.83 -14.03 -1.60
CA VAL A 107 -4.33 -12.67 -1.35
C VAL A 107 -5.47 -11.67 -1.47
N TRP A 108 -5.68 -10.88 -0.42
CA TRP A 108 -6.72 -9.86 -0.35
C TRP A 108 -6.12 -8.47 -0.17
N PHE A 109 -6.75 -7.49 -0.82
CA PHE A 109 -6.36 -6.09 -0.74
C PHE A 109 -7.42 -5.30 0.02
N ALA A 110 -7.09 -4.91 1.26
CA ALA A 110 -7.91 -4.06 2.11
C ALA A 110 -7.52 -2.59 1.87
N SER A 111 -8.44 -1.80 1.34
CA SER A 111 -8.21 -0.39 1.05
C SER A 111 -9.44 0.47 1.32
N GLY A 112 -9.22 1.77 1.46
CA GLY A 112 -10.25 2.76 1.79
C GLY A 112 -9.84 3.66 2.95
N GLN A 113 -10.81 4.36 3.50
CA GLN A 113 -10.62 5.35 4.57
C GLN A 113 -10.76 4.75 5.99
N SER A 114 -11.02 5.60 6.98
CA SER A 114 -10.96 5.32 8.42
C SER A 114 -11.78 4.12 8.90
N ASN A 115 -12.87 3.77 8.21
CA ASN A 115 -13.67 2.58 8.57
C ASN A 115 -12.95 1.27 8.21
N MET A 116 -12.19 1.25 7.11
CA MET A 116 -11.34 0.10 6.77
C MET A 116 -10.01 0.18 7.53
N GLU A 117 -9.46 1.38 7.75
CA GLU A 117 -8.23 1.59 8.54
C GLU A 117 -8.41 1.22 10.03
N PHE A 118 -9.65 1.25 10.54
CA PHE A 118 -9.96 1.09 11.96
C PHE A 118 -9.12 -0.03 12.59
N PRO A 119 -8.13 0.30 13.44
CA PRO A 119 -7.10 -0.65 13.81
C PRO A 119 -7.63 -1.64 14.86
N LEU A 120 -6.97 -2.80 15.00
CA LEU A 120 -7.39 -3.81 15.96
C LEU A 120 -7.39 -3.30 17.42
N LYS A 121 -6.52 -2.35 17.75
CA LYS A 121 -6.52 -1.67 19.05
C LYS A 121 -7.63 -0.63 19.24
N GLY A 122 -8.30 -0.23 18.15
CA GLY A 122 -9.24 0.90 18.10
C GLY A 122 -8.57 2.27 18.00
N PHE A 123 -9.38 3.31 17.81
CA PHE A 123 -8.93 4.70 17.88
C PHE A 123 -9.11 5.26 19.29
N ASP A 124 -8.42 6.36 19.60
CA ASP A 124 -8.63 7.10 20.84
C ASP A 124 -10.09 7.55 20.96
N GLY A 125 -10.73 7.21 22.08
CA GLY A 125 -12.16 7.49 22.30
C GLY A 125 -13.14 6.60 21.51
N ALA A 126 -12.63 5.70 20.67
CA ALA A 126 -13.43 4.71 19.93
C ALA A 126 -12.74 3.34 19.97
N PRO A 127 -12.75 2.65 21.12
CA PRO A 127 -12.09 1.36 21.27
C PRO A 127 -12.82 0.27 20.48
N LEU A 128 -12.07 -0.69 19.94
CA LEU A 128 -12.64 -1.94 19.46
C LEU A 128 -13.14 -2.77 20.65
N LYS A 129 -14.33 -3.35 20.54
CA LYS A 129 -14.82 -4.31 21.52
C LYS A 129 -13.83 -5.48 21.65
N ASN A 130 -13.42 -5.78 22.89
CA ASN A 130 -12.47 -6.86 23.22
C ASN A 130 -11.06 -6.72 22.60
N ALA A 131 -10.64 -5.52 22.21
CA ALA A 131 -9.35 -5.27 21.55
C ALA A 131 -8.16 -6.05 22.15
N ALA A 132 -7.97 -5.98 23.47
CA ALA A 132 -6.86 -6.64 24.15
C ALA A 132 -6.87 -8.17 24.00
N ALA A 133 -8.05 -8.80 24.07
CA ALA A 133 -8.18 -10.25 23.92
C ALA A 133 -7.95 -10.67 22.45
N GLU A 134 -8.49 -9.91 21.50
CA GLU A 134 -8.32 -10.19 20.07
C GLU A 134 -6.86 -10.02 19.61
N ILE A 135 -6.17 -9.01 20.14
CA ILE A 135 -4.73 -8.79 19.91
C ILE A 135 -3.91 -9.92 20.53
N ALA A 136 -4.18 -10.31 21.78
CA ALA A 136 -3.46 -11.38 22.45
C ALA A 136 -3.61 -12.74 21.73
N ALA A 137 -4.78 -12.98 21.13
CA ALA A 137 -5.07 -14.19 20.35
C ALA A 137 -4.58 -14.13 18.89
N ALA A 138 -4.01 -13.01 18.43
CA ALA A 138 -3.55 -12.84 17.06
C ALA A 138 -2.22 -13.57 16.82
N THR A 139 -2.28 -14.90 16.73
CA THR A 139 -1.12 -15.79 16.54
C THR A 139 -1.33 -16.84 15.45
N ASP A 140 -2.34 -16.66 14.58
CA ASP A 140 -2.69 -17.64 13.55
C ASP A 140 -1.58 -17.72 12.48
N PRO A 141 -0.89 -18.87 12.31
CA PRO A 141 0.17 -19.01 11.33
C PRO A 141 -0.34 -18.95 9.88
N HIS A 142 -1.64 -19.16 9.66
CA HIS A 142 -2.25 -19.12 8.33
C HIS A 142 -2.67 -17.70 7.91
N VAL A 143 -2.48 -16.69 8.75
CA VAL A 143 -2.71 -15.30 8.38
C VAL A 143 -1.36 -14.58 8.23
N ARG A 144 -1.15 -13.91 7.09
CA ARG A 144 0.02 -13.07 6.82
C ARG A 144 -0.42 -11.62 6.59
N LEU A 145 0.32 -10.68 7.16
CA LEU A 145 -0.04 -9.27 7.16
C LEU A 145 1.03 -8.45 6.43
N LEU A 146 0.60 -7.65 5.46
CA LEU A 146 1.42 -6.63 4.81
C LEU A 146 0.75 -5.27 5.00
N ARG A 147 1.31 -4.43 5.87
CA ARG A 147 0.78 -3.08 6.12
C ARG A 147 1.57 -2.06 5.32
N ILE A 148 0.89 -1.28 4.48
CA ILE A 148 1.48 -0.22 3.69
C ILE A 148 1.46 1.07 4.51
N GLU A 149 2.62 1.71 4.64
CA GLU A 149 2.72 3.00 5.33
C GLU A 149 2.00 4.11 4.55
N HIS A 150 1.52 5.11 5.29
CA HIS A 150 0.83 6.28 4.74
C HIS A 150 1.79 7.17 3.94
N LYS A 151 2.05 6.77 2.71
CA LYS A 151 2.94 7.45 1.77
C LYS A 151 2.23 7.67 0.46
N SER A 152 1.99 8.93 0.12
CA SER A 152 1.42 9.32 -1.16
C SER A 152 2.49 9.45 -2.24
N SER A 153 2.08 9.23 -3.48
CA SER A 153 2.89 9.55 -4.66
C SER A 153 1.99 10.05 -5.79
N SER A 154 2.46 11.03 -6.55
CA SER A 154 1.79 11.51 -7.76
C SER A 154 2.08 10.62 -8.97
N ILE A 155 3.01 9.68 -8.85
CA ILE A 155 3.40 8.74 -9.91
C ILE A 155 3.32 7.29 -9.39
N PRO A 156 3.09 6.31 -10.26
CA PRO A 156 3.20 4.90 -9.88
C PRO A 156 4.60 4.59 -9.36
N LEU A 157 4.67 4.05 -8.14
CA LEU A 157 5.90 3.54 -7.57
C LEU A 157 6.16 2.12 -8.06
N ARG A 158 7.44 1.78 -8.21
CA ARG A 158 7.88 0.45 -8.65
C ARG A 158 8.17 -0.51 -7.51
N ASP A 159 8.25 0.02 -6.30
CA ASP A 159 8.57 -0.72 -5.08
C ASP A 159 7.83 -0.08 -3.90
N ILE A 160 7.70 -0.83 -2.81
CA ILE A 160 7.06 -0.39 -1.58
C ILE A 160 8.07 -0.40 -0.44
N ASP A 161 7.79 0.36 0.62
CA ASP A 161 8.58 0.36 1.84
C ASP A 161 7.89 -0.45 2.95
N ALA A 162 7.52 -1.69 2.63
CA ALA A 162 6.85 -2.61 3.54
C ALA A 162 7.23 -4.05 3.18
N THR A 163 7.16 -4.94 4.17
CA THR A 163 7.42 -6.38 4.01
C THR A 163 6.31 -7.17 4.69
N TRP A 164 6.12 -8.40 4.22
CA TRP A 164 5.18 -9.33 4.84
C TRP A 164 5.64 -9.70 6.25
N THR A 165 4.66 -9.97 7.10
CA THR A 165 4.87 -10.41 8.48
C THR A 165 3.96 -11.57 8.79
N THR A 166 4.40 -12.42 9.71
CA THR A 166 3.51 -13.37 10.37
C THR A 166 2.54 -12.64 11.31
N THR A 167 1.41 -13.26 11.59
CA THR A 167 0.44 -12.70 12.54
C THR A 167 0.93 -12.91 13.96
N THR A 168 1.18 -11.81 14.65
CA THR A 168 1.54 -11.74 16.07
C THR A 168 0.75 -10.62 16.73
N PRO A 169 0.63 -10.59 18.07
CA PRO A 169 0.01 -9.46 18.75
C PRO A 169 0.61 -8.11 18.35
N ALA A 170 1.94 -8.05 18.16
CA ALA A 170 2.64 -6.83 17.77
C ALA A 170 2.32 -6.38 16.34
N THR A 171 2.26 -7.31 15.38
CA THR A 171 2.00 -7.00 13.97
C THR A 171 0.51 -6.74 13.69
N ALA A 172 -0.40 -7.35 14.45
CA ALA A 172 -1.84 -7.19 14.29
C ALA A 172 -2.40 -5.91 14.97
N THR A 173 -1.72 -5.39 16.00
CA THR A 173 -2.22 -4.28 16.84
C THR A 173 -2.66 -3.04 16.05
N ASP A 174 -1.85 -2.61 15.08
CA ASP A 174 -2.08 -1.42 14.25
C ASP A 174 -2.58 -1.78 12.82
N PHE A 175 -2.97 -3.04 12.60
CA PHE A 175 -3.53 -3.51 11.32
C PHE A 175 -5.04 -3.29 11.30
N SER A 176 -5.62 -3.12 10.10
CA SER A 176 -7.06 -3.06 9.88
C SER A 176 -7.79 -4.20 10.62
N ALA A 177 -8.67 -3.85 11.56
CA ALA A 177 -9.48 -4.82 12.30
C ALA A 177 -10.37 -5.62 11.35
N VAL A 178 -10.97 -4.94 10.37
CA VAL A 178 -11.82 -5.57 9.34
C VAL A 178 -10.99 -6.55 8.50
N GLY A 179 -9.82 -6.13 8.01
CA GLY A 179 -8.92 -6.99 7.23
C GLY A 179 -8.44 -8.21 8.02
N TYR A 180 -8.04 -8.01 9.28
CA TYR A 180 -7.60 -9.09 10.16
C TYR A 180 -8.70 -10.13 10.44
N PHE A 181 -9.90 -9.68 10.86
CA PHE A 181 -10.99 -10.60 11.16
C PHE A 181 -11.48 -11.35 9.93
N PHE A 182 -11.52 -10.66 8.78
CA PHE A 182 -11.83 -11.29 7.51
C PHE A 182 -10.84 -12.42 7.21
N ALA A 183 -9.53 -12.15 7.27
CA ALA A 183 -8.53 -13.16 6.96
C ALA A 183 -8.53 -14.32 7.94
N ARG A 184 -8.67 -14.07 9.23
CA ARG A 184 -8.80 -15.11 10.25
C ARG A 184 -9.97 -16.04 9.95
N GLU A 185 -11.13 -15.49 9.62
CA GLU A 185 -12.33 -16.27 9.34
C GLU A 185 -12.20 -17.07 8.04
N ILE A 186 -11.65 -16.48 6.98
CA ILE A 186 -11.45 -17.16 5.69
C ILE A 186 -10.39 -18.27 5.83
N ALA A 187 -9.26 -17.99 6.49
CA ALA A 187 -8.21 -18.99 6.72
C ALA A 187 -8.74 -20.20 7.49
N ALA A 188 -9.55 -19.97 8.54
CA ALA A 188 -10.16 -21.03 9.33
C ALA A 188 -11.16 -21.89 8.55
N ARG A 189 -11.94 -21.28 7.64
CA ARG A 189 -12.96 -21.99 6.84
C ARG A 189 -12.39 -22.73 5.65
N GLU A 190 -11.49 -22.08 4.92
CA GLU A 190 -10.95 -22.59 3.66
C GLU A 190 -9.70 -23.46 3.88
N HIS A 191 -9.13 -23.45 5.10
CA HIS A 191 -7.92 -24.18 5.46
C HIS A 191 -6.72 -23.85 4.54
N VAL A 192 -6.63 -22.58 4.13
CA VAL A 192 -5.53 -22.05 3.32
C VAL A 192 -4.92 -20.82 3.97
N THR A 193 -3.65 -20.57 3.68
CA THR A 193 -3.02 -19.31 4.11
C THR A 193 -3.67 -18.13 3.40
N VAL A 194 -4.04 -17.11 4.18
CA VAL A 194 -4.59 -15.85 3.70
C VAL A 194 -3.59 -14.72 3.95
N GLY A 195 -3.17 -14.06 2.88
CA GLY A 195 -2.39 -12.83 2.95
C GLY A 195 -3.28 -11.61 2.79
N VAL A 196 -3.15 -10.63 3.68
CA VAL A 196 -3.86 -9.35 3.53
C VAL A 196 -2.88 -8.21 3.37
N ILE A 197 -3.10 -7.42 2.33
CA ILE A 197 -2.44 -6.15 2.10
C ILE A 197 -3.36 -5.05 2.64
N ASP A 198 -2.94 -4.38 3.69
CA ASP A 198 -3.61 -3.20 4.25
C ASP A 198 -3.00 -1.94 3.66
N SER A 199 -3.73 -1.33 2.73
CA SER A 199 -3.43 -0.04 2.11
C SER A 199 -4.60 0.91 2.33
N THR A 200 -4.80 1.24 3.60
CA THR A 200 -5.86 2.14 4.08
C THR A 200 -5.29 3.49 4.48
N TRP A 201 -6.12 4.53 4.42
CA TRP A 201 -5.76 5.85 4.93
C TRP A 201 -7.00 6.71 5.20
N GLY A 202 -7.32 6.94 6.46
CA GLY A 202 -8.43 7.77 6.91
C GLY A 202 -8.32 9.23 6.53
N GLY A 203 -9.47 9.85 6.26
CA GLY A 203 -9.54 11.24 5.85
C GLY A 203 -9.21 11.49 4.38
N THR A 204 -8.83 10.46 3.62
CA THR A 204 -8.58 10.61 2.19
C THR A 204 -9.91 10.68 1.41
N PRO A 205 -10.09 11.68 0.53
CA PRO A 205 -11.24 11.73 -0.36
C PRO A 205 -11.15 10.63 -1.44
N ALA A 206 -12.30 10.23 -2.00
CA ALA A 206 -12.37 9.12 -2.96
C ALA A 206 -11.51 9.36 -4.22
N ASP A 207 -11.37 10.62 -4.64
CA ASP A 207 -10.56 11.03 -5.79
C ASP A 207 -9.05 10.76 -5.62
N SER A 208 -8.58 10.59 -4.38
CA SER A 208 -7.19 10.22 -4.08
C SER A 208 -6.86 8.79 -4.51
N TRP A 209 -7.87 7.94 -4.67
CA TRP A 209 -7.75 6.52 -5.03
C TRP A 209 -8.07 6.24 -6.50
N VAL A 210 -8.38 7.29 -7.27
CA VAL A 210 -8.71 7.18 -8.69
C VAL A 210 -7.49 7.58 -9.52
N SER A 211 -7.18 6.76 -10.53
CA SER A 211 -6.07 7.03 -11.45
C SER A 211 -6.37 8.25 -12.33
N THR A 212 -5.33 8.95 -12.75
CA THR A 212 -5.46 10.08 -13.70
C THR A 212 -6.13 9.64 -15.00
N ASP A 213 -5.83 8.43 -15.48
CA ASP A 213 -6.45 7.86 -16.68
C ASP A 213 -7.96 7.66 -16.49
N ALA A 214 -8.40 7.19 -15.33
CA ALA A 214 -9.83 7.04 -15.03
C ALA A 214 -10.54 8.40 -15.01
N PHE A 215 -9.91 9.44 -14.44
CA PHE A 215 -10.44 10.81 -14.51
C PHE A 215 -10.58 11.32 -15.94
N ALA A 216 -9.65 10.97 -16.82
CA ALA A 216 -9.68 11.41 -18.21
C ALA A 216 -10.84 10.78 -19.02
N THR A 217 -11.49 9.73 -18.51
CA THR A 217 -12.61 9.07 -19.20
C THR A 217 -13.93 9.82 -19.12
N ASP A 218 -14.07 10.76 -18.18
CA ASP A 218 -15.31 11.52 -17.97
C ASP A 218 -15.02 13.00 -17.67
N ALA A 219 -15.39 13.87 -18.62
CA ALA A 219 -15.19 15.32 -18.50
C ALA A 219 -15.95 15.95 -17.32
N THR A 220 -17.01 15.31 -16.81
CA THR A 220 -17.74 15.80 -15.63
C THR A 220 -16.91 15.74 -14.35
N LEU A 221 -15.79 14.99 -14.35
CA LEU A 221 -14.86 14.89 -13.23
C LEU A 221 -13.78 15.98 -13.23
N ALA A 222 -13.74 16.88 -14.21
CA ALA A 222 -12.76 17.96 -14.28
C ALA A 222 -12.63 18.79 -12.97
N PRO A 223 -13.72 19.13 -12.26
CA PRO A 223 -13.60 19.83 -10.97
C PRO A 223 -12.83 19.06 -9.89
N ALA A 224 -12.86 17.72 -9.90
CA ALA A 224 -12.09 16.89 -8.97
C ALA A 224 -10.61 16.91 -9.31
N ILE A 225 -10.26 16.92 -10.60
CA ILE A 225 -8.87 17.08 -11.06
C ILE A 225 -8.33 18.44 -10.62
N ASP A 226 -9.11 19.51 -10.79
CA ASP A 226 -8.73 20.85 -10.36
C ASP A 226 -8.54 20.95 -8.84
N ALA A 227 -9.43 20.32 -8.07
CA ALA A 227 -9.32 20.28 -6.61
C ALA A 227 -8.04 19.55 -6.17
N ARG A 228 -7.73 18.40 -6.79
CA ARG A 228 -6.50 17.64 -6.55
C ARG A 228 -5.25 18.45 -6.90
N ALA A 229 -5.25 19.16 -8.02
CA ALA A 229 -4.12 20.00 -8.44
C ALA A 229 -3.85 21.14 -7.45
N ARG A 230 -4.90 21.84 -6.99
CA ARG A 230 -4.78 22.87 -5.94
C ARG A 230 -4.23 22.29 -4.65
N PHE A 231 -4.79 21.16 -4.20
CA PHE A 231 -4.30 20.47 -3.01
C PHE A 231 -2.80 20.13 -3.13
N GLN A 232 -2.35 19.60 -4.27
CA GLN A 232 -0.93 19.29 -4.49
C GLN A 232 -0.03 20.54 -4.45
N GLN A 233 -0.50 21.67 -4.95
CA GLN A 233 0.22 22.94 -4.87
C GLN A 233 0.33 23.41 -3.40
N ASP A 234 -0.78 23.39 -2.67
CA ASP A 234 -0.82 23.77 -1.25
C ASP A 234 0.11 22.89 -0.39
N GLN A 235 0.23 21.59 -0.73
CA GLN A 235 1.15 20.66 -0.06
C GLN A 235 2.63 21.03 -0.25
N THR A 236 2.99 21.79 -1.27
CA THR A 236 4.39 22.20 -1.50
C THR A 236 4.90 23.08 -0.35
N ASP A 237 4.05 23.99 0.13
CA ASP A 237 4.40 24.96 1.17
C ASP A 237 3.81 24.62 2.54
N ALA A 238 3.02 23.54 2.67
CA ALA A 238 2.39 23.12 3.94
C ALA A 238 3.42 22.98 5.08
N ASP A 239 4.61 22.50 4.75
CA ASP A 239 5.74 22.40 5.68
C ASP A 239 6.23 23.75 6.20
N LEU A 240 6.24 24.76 5.32
CA LEU A 240 6.62 26.14 5.66
C LEU A 240 5.50 26.84 6.44
N ALA A 241 4.25 26.60 6.07
CA ALA A 241 3.07 27.10 6.78
C ALA A 241 3.05 26.60 8.24
N THR A 242 3.25 25.30 8.45
CA THR A 242 3.31 24.70 9.81
C THR A 242 4.44 25.33 10.65
N VAL A 243 5.60 25.61 10.04
CA VAL A 243 6.72 26.25 10.74
C VAL A 243 6.42 27.71 11.05
N ALA A 244 5.73 28.42 10.16
CA ALA A 244 5.31 29.81 10.38
C ALA A 244 4.28 29.89 11.53
N GLU A 245 3.26 29.04 11.50
CA GLU A 245 2.24 28.94 12.56
C GLU A 245 2.88 28.62 13.93
N ALA A 246 3.80 27.66 13.97
CA ALA A 246 4.51 27.33 15.21
C ALA A 246 5.33 28.51 15.78
N ARG A 247 5.90 29.36 14.91
CA ARG A 247 6.62 30.57 15.33
C ARG A 247 5.65 31.63 15.86
N GLU A 248 4.50 31.80 15.23
CA GLU A 248 3.47 32.72 15.68
C GLU A 248 2.88 32.27 17.02
N ASP A 249 2.56 30.99 17.16
CA ASP A 249 2.07 30.40 18.42
C ASP A 249 3.05 30.62 19.56
N ALA A 250 4.36 30.39 19.29
CA ALA A 250 5.41 30.63 20.28
C ALA A 250 5.48 32.11 20.70
N ALA A 251 5.31 33.04 19.76
CA ALA A 251 5.30 34.48 20.05
C ALA A 251 4.06 34.90 20.86
N ILE A 252 2.88 34.37 20.51
CA ILE A 252 1.63 34.63 21.23
C ILE A 252 1.73 34.09 22.65
N LEU A 253 2.21 32.86 22.83
CA LEU A 253 2.44 32.25 24.15
C LEU A 253 3.42 33.07 24.99
N ALA A 254 4.52 33.55 24.38
CA ALA A 254 5.51 34.39 25.06
C ALA A 254 4.91 35.73 25.54
N SER A 255 3.90 36.25 24.84
CA SER A 255 3.16 37.46 25.23
C SER A 255 2.02 37.21 26.23
N GLY A 256 1.83 35.96 26.70
CA GLY A 256 0.75 35.57 27.59
C GLY A 256 -0.61 35.39 26.91
N GLY A 257 -0.64 35.41 25.57
CA GLY A 257 -1.83 35.17 24.77
C GLY A 257 -2.12 33.68 24.56
N LYS A 258 -3.32 33.38 24.09
CA LYS A 258 -3.71 32.03 23.67
C LYS A 258 -3.66 31.93 22.14
N PRO A 259 -2.86 31.02 21.56
CA PRO A 259 -2.81 30.81 20.13
C PRO A 259 -4.19 30.50 19.51
N PRO A 260 -4.43 30.95 18.26
CA PRO A 260 -5.62 30.61 17.53
C PRO A 260 -5.65 29.11 17.17
N THR A 261 -6.80 28.62 16.74
CA THR A 261 -6.88 27.29 16.14
C THR A 261 -6.50 27.39 14.67
N HIS A 262 -5.42 26.71 14.29
CA HIS A 262 -4.98 26.64 12.90
C HIS A 262 -5.82 25.65 12.09
N PRO A 263 -5.94 25.85 10.77
CA PRO A 263 -6.41 24.81 9.86
C PRO A 263 -5.59 23.53 10.05
N TRP A 264 -6.22 22.37 9.80
CA TRP A 264 -5.49 21.11 9.87
C TRP A 264 -4.49 21.03 8.72
N HIS A 265 -3.22 20.81 9.06
CA HIS A 265 -2.17 20.42 8.12
C HIS A 265 -1.89 18.92 8.28
N PRO A 266 -1.66 18.18 7.18
CA PRO A 266 -1.21 16.80 7.30
C PRO A 266 0.11 16.77 8.08
N PRO A 267 0.23 15.92 9.11
CA PRO A 267 1.47 15.83 9.86
C PRO A 267 2.61 15.46 8.91
N ARG A 268 3.78 16.08 9.09
CA ARG A 268 5.01 15.71 8.38
C ARG A 268 5.15 14.19 8.40
N MET A 269 5.42 13.57 7.25
CA MET A 269 5.89 12.17 7.20
C MET A 269 7.28 12.09 7.85
N ARG A 270 7.32 12.21 9.18
CA ARG A 270 8.50 11.90 9.97
C ARG A 270 8.49 10.39 10.10
N THR A 271 9.56 9.75 9.65
CA THR A 271 9.83 8.33 9.91
C THR A 271 9.75 8.10 11.43
N GLY A 272 8.60 7.65 11.93
CA GLY A 272 8.37 7.44 13.36
C GLY A 272 7.01 7.92 13.83
N ARG A 273 6.08 6.96 13.88
CA ARG A 273 4.87 6.85 14.73
C ARG A 273 4.23 8.17 15.17
N HIS A 274 3.11 8.57 14.55
CA HIS A 274 2.03 9.24 15.29
C HIS A 274 0.65 8.91 14.68
N HIS A 275 -0.29 8.62 15.57
CA HIS A 275 -1.68 8.25 15.31
C HIS A 275 -2.50 9.45 14.84
N CYS A 276 -3.34 9.23 13.83
CA CYS A 276 -4.34 10.19 13.41
C CYS A 276 -5.45 10.27 14.46
N THR A 277 -5.56 11.40 15.16
CA THR A 277 -6.75 11.75 15.94
C THR A 277 -7.54 12.78 15.13
N MET A 278 -8.67 12.38 14.54
CA MET A 278 -9.62 13.33 13.96
C MET A 278 -10.66 13.74 14.99
N GLN A 279 -10.56 14.99 15.45
CA GLN A 279 -11.63 15.65 16.19
C GLN A 279 -12.60 16.29 15.18
N TRP A 280 -13.83 15.78 15.13
CA TRP A 280 -14.90 16.35 14.32
C TRP A 280 -15.30 17.73 14.86
N SER A 281 -14.98 18.82 14.16
CA SER A 281 -15.65 20.10 14.35
C SER A 281 -17.02 20.03 13.65
N ARG A 282 -18.09 19.99 14.45
CA ARG A 282 -19.47 20.10 13.94
C ARG A 282 -19.65 21.47 13.26
N PRO A 283 -20.15 21.56 12.01
CA PRO A 283 -20.62 22.84 11.49
C PRO A 283 -21.80 23.33 12.33
N SER A 284 -21.78 24.64 12.63
CA SER A 284 -22.78 25.32 13.44
C SER A 284 -24.18 25.16 12.82
N ARG A 285 -25.18 24.85 13.66
CA ARG A 285 -26.58 24.93 13.26
C ARG A 285 -26.95 26.40 13.08
N ALA A 286 -26.95 26.87 11.84
CA ALA A 286 -27.63 28.11 11.47
C ALA A 286 -28.54 27.86 10.26
N THR A 287 -29.85 27.91 10.54
CA THR A 287 -30.94 28.23 9.60
C THR A 287 -31.09 27.39 8.33
N ALA A 288 -31.80 26.27 8.48
CA ALA A 288 -32.71 25.77 7.43
C ALA A 288 -34.07 25.47 8.07
N SER A 289 -34.80 26.53 8.41
CA SER A 289 -36.23 26.48 8.71
C SER A 289 -36.96 27.21 7.60
N ARG A 290 -37.41 26.46 6.58
CA ARG A 290 -38.75 26.60 5.99
C ARG A 290 -38.91 25.73 4.74
N ALA A 291 -40.14 25.22 4.64
CA ALA A 291 -40.81 24.69 3.46
C ALA A 291 -40.35 23.31 2.97
N LEU A 292 -41.05 22.28 3.44
CA LEU A 292 -41.82 21.38 2.57
C LEU A 292 -42.74 20.53 3.48
N SER A 293 -43.87 21.12 3.85
CA SER A 293 -45.06 20.39 4.24
C SER A 293 -45.72 19.83 2.97
N GLY A 294 -45.84 18.51 2.84
CA GLY A 294 -46.56 17.95 1.71
C GLY A 294 -46.48 16.45 1.56
N THR A 295 -47.45 15.78 2.17
CA THR A 295 -48.07 14.52 1.71
C THR A 295 -47.31 13.21 1.94
N ARG A 296 -47.88 12.48 2.91
CA ARG A 296 -47.64 11.10 3.32
C ARG A 296 -48.29 10.15 2.31
N ALA A 297 -47.56 9.17 1.78
CA ALA A 297 -48.17 7.99 1.14
C ALA A 297 -47.37 6.73 1.49
N ARG A 298 -48.01 5.84 2.27
CA ARG A 298 -47.56 4.46 2.51
C ARG A 298 -47.66 3.66 1.22
N ARG A 299 -46.64 2.84 0.91
CA ARG A 299 -46.84 1.54 0.27
C ARG A 299 -45.84 0.52 0.82
N THR A 300 -46.39 -0.49 1.47
CA THR A 300 -45.81 -1.81 1.72
C THR A 300 -45.79 -2.62 0.42
N ALA A 301 -44.70 -3.34 0.13
CA ALA A 301 -44.74 -4.63 -0.57
C ALA A 301 -43.38 -5.34 -0.49
N THR A 302 -43.39 -6.48 0.18
CA THR A 302 -42.51 -7.64 0.04
C THR A 302 -42.35 -8.11 -1.41
N SER A 303 -41.16 -8.58 -1.81
CA SER A 303 -40.97 -9.92 -2.42
C SER A 303 -39.51 -10.15 -2.86
N ARG A 304 -39.04 -11.38 -2.63
CA ARG A 304 -37.78 -11.99 -3.08
C ARG A 304 -37.79 -12.32 -4.59
N ALA A 305 -36.59 -12.54 -5.14
CA ALA A 305 -36.15 -13.57 -6.12
C ALA A 305 -35.17 -12.95 -7.12
N ARG A 306 -33.86 -13.29 -7.08
CA ARG A 306 -33.16 -14.41 -7.75
C ARG A 306 -33.04 -14.27 -9.29
N HIS A 307 -31.77 -14.35 -9.71
CA HIS A 307 -31.19 -14.55 -11.04
C HIS A 307 -32.02 -15.33 -12.07
N ILE A 308 -31.82 -15.02 -13.36
CA ILE A 308 -31.08 -15.84 -14.35
C ILE A 308 -31.04 -15.10 -15.70
N THR A 309 -29.90 -15.20 -16.38
CA THR A 309 -29.57 -14.78 -17.76
C THR A 309 -30.36 -15.54 -18.84
N PRO A 310 -30.36 -15.04 -20.07
CA PRO A 310 -30.20 -15.95 -21.21
C PRO A 310 -29.16 -15.50 -22.23
N THR A 311 -28.32 -16.45 -22.60
CA THR A 311 -27.65 -16.59 -23.90
C THR A 311 -28.65 -17.00 -24.98
N SER A 312 -28.49 -16.53 -26.22
CA SER A 312 -28.71 -17.36 -27.41
C SER A 312 -28.00 -16.81 -28.66
N SER A 313 -27.22 -17.71 -29.26
CA SER A 313 -26.70 -17.75 -30.63
C SER A 313 -27.74 -18.22 -31.65
N GLY A 314 -27.48 -17.95 -32.94
CA GLY A 314 -28.16 -18.54 -34.13
C GLY A 314 -29.38 -17.74 -34.57
N ASP A 315 -29.55 -17.30 -35.82
CA ASP A 315 -29.07 -17.80 -37.13
C ASP A 315 -28.29 -16.78 -37.98
#